data_AF-W1XY20-F1
#
_entry.id   AF-W1XY20-F1
#
_cell.length_a   1.000
_cell.length_b   1.000
_cell.length_c   1.000
_cell.angle_alpha   90.00
_cell.angle_beta   90.00
_cell.angle_gamma   90.00
#
_symmetry.space_group_name_H-M   'P 1'
#
loop_
_entity.id
_entity.type
_entity.pdbx_description
1 polymer ?
#
loop_
_entity_poly.entity_id
_entity_poly.type
_entity_poly.pdbx_seq_one_letter_code
_entity_poly.pdbx_strand_id
1 'polypeptide(L)' 'KINETAAFLKGKGMEAPEFGLILGSGLGELAEEIENAVVVDYSEIPNWGRSTVVGHAGKLVYGDLAGRK' A
#
# COMPACT_ATOMS: atom_id res chain seq x y z
N LYS A 1 -10.81 12.54 7.72
CA LYS A 1 -10.40 11.86 6.46
C LYS A 1 -8.91 11.52 6.51
N ILE A 2 -7.97 12.41 6.15
CA ILE A 2 -6.53 12.07 6.06
C ILE A 2 -5.95 11.53 7.38
N ASN A 3 -6.17 12.22 8.51
CA ASN A 3 -5.59 11.79 9.80
C ASN A 3 -6.12 10.44 10.27
N GLU A 4 -7.40 10.15 10.00
CA GLU A 4 -8.05 8.88 10.34
C GLU A 4 -7.47 7.73 9.51
N THR A 5 -7.31 7.94 8.20
CA THR A 5 -6.62 7.03 7.30
C THR A 5 -5.19 6.76 7.75
N ALA A 6 -4.42 7.82 8.04
CA ALA A 6 -3.04 7.67 8.50
C ALA A 6 -2.95 6.93 9.84
N ALA A 7 -3.85 7.20 10.79
CA ALA A 7 -3.90 6.49 12.06
C ALA A 7 -4.24 5.00 11.88
N PHE A 8 -5.17 4.66 10.98
CA PHE A 8 -5.49 3.28 10.63
C PHE A 8 -4.28 2.54 10.06
N LEU A 9 -3.55 3.15 9.11
CA LEU A 9 -2.36 2.54 8.50
C LEU A 9 -1.22 2.36 9.50
N LYS A 10 -0.99 3.35 10.38
CA LYS A 10 -0.04 3.22 11.50
C LYS A 10 -0.43 2.08 12.44
N GLY A 11 -1.71 1.93 12.75
CA GLY A 11 -2.22 0.81 13.56
C GLY A 11 -2.03 -0.58 12.92
N LYS A 12 -1.81 -0.65 11.61
CA LYS A 12 -1.44 -1.87 10.88
C LYS A 12 0.08 -2.12 10.84
N GLY A 13 0.89 -1.24 11.45
CA GLY A 13 2.36 -1.34 11.49
C GLY A 13 3.09 -0.59 10.38
N MET A 14 2.40 0.25 9.61
CA MET A 14 3.02 1.08 8.57
C MET A 14 3.62 2.34 9.19
N GLU A 15 4.88 2.26 9.61
CA GLU A 15 5.57 3.36 10.29
C GLU A 15 6.72 3.93 9.45
N ALA A 16 6.79 5.27 9.40
CA ALA A 16 7.90 6.03 8.81
C ALA A 16 8.44 5.50 7.46
N PRO A 17 7.60 5.35 6.41
CA PRO A 17 8.10 5.02 5.07
C PRO A 17 9.05 6.12 4.59
N GLU A 18 10.16 5.74 3.95
CA GLU A 18 11.10 6.68 3.35
C GLU A 18 10.59 7.20 2.00
N PHE A 19 9.80 6.39 1.29
CA PHE A 19 9.22 6.73 -0.01
C PHE A 19 7.87 6.04 -0.25
N GLY A 20 7.20 6.42 -1.33
CA GLY A 20 5.98 5.75 -1.79
C GLY A 20 6.03 5.55 -3.29
N LEU A 21 5.51 4.40 -3.75
CA LEU A 21 5.41 4.05 -5.17
C LEU A 21 3.95 3.89 -5.57
N ILE A 22 3.59 4.43 -6.74
CA ILE A 22 2.29 4.19 -7.37
C ILE A 22 2.56 3.35 -8.62
N LEU A 23 2.08 2.11 -8.61
CA LEU A 23 2.30 1.16 -9.70
C LEU A 23 1.20 1.32 -10.74
N GLY A 24 1.61 1.66 -11.97
CA GLY A 24 0.73 1.71 -13.13
C GLY A 24 0.41 0.32 -13.69
N SER A 25 -0.38 0.29 -14.76
CA SER A 25 -0.72 -0.95 -15.48
C SER A 25 0.53 -1.74 -15.87
N GLY A 26 0.53 -3.04 -15.58
CA GLY A 26 1.64 -3.95 -15.91
C GLY A 26 2.82 -3.92 -14.93
N LEU A 27 2.80 -3.08 -13.89
CA LEU A 27 3.87 -3.00 -12.88
C LEU A 27 3.51 -3.68 -11.55
N GLY A 28 2.40 -4.43 -11.50
CA GLY A 28 1.89 -5.04 -10.26
C GLY A 28 2.85 -6.05 -9.62
N GLU A 29 3.63 -6.76 -10.44
CA GLU A 29 4.62 -7.76 -9.98
C GLU A 29 5.69 -7.16 -9.06
N LEU A 30 6.00 -5.85 -9.20
CA LEU A 30 6.96 -5.20 -8.31
C LEU A 30 6.49 -5.19 -6.84
N ALA A 31 5.18 -5.22 -6.60
CA ALA A 31 4.65 -5.31 -5.23
C ALA A 31 4.92 -6.69 -4.59
N GLU A 32 5.18 -7.73 -5.39
CA GLU A 32 5.50 -9.08 -4.91
C GLU A 32 6.96 -9.19 -4.42
N GLU A 33 7.83 -8.28 -4.87
CA GLU A 33 9.23 -8.18 -4.43
C GLU A 33 9.40 -7.47 -3.07
N ILE A 34 8.30 -6.98 -2.47
CA ILE A 34 8.35 -6.30 -1.17
C ILE A 34 8.52 -7.34 -0.06
N GLU A 35 9.62 -7.22 0.69
CA GLU A 35 9.93 -8.06 1.84
C GLU A 35 9.25 -7.54 3.11
N ASN A 36 9.05 -8.42 4.11
CA ASN A 36 8.38 -8.08 5.38
C ASN A 36 7.04 -7.36 5.20
N ALA A 37 6.30 -7.73 4.16
CA ALA A 37 5.16 -6.97 3.68
C ALA A 37 3.95 -7.01 4.63
N VAL A 38 3.39 -5.84 4.88
CA VAL A 38 2.02 -5.62 5.35
C VAL A 38 1.18 -5.27 4.13
N VAL A 39 0.15 -6.08 3.88
CA VAL A 39 -0.78 -5.89 2.76
C VAL A 39 -2.15 -5.53 3.30
N VAL A 40 -2.75 -4.46 2.77
CA VAL A 40 -4.09 -4.01 3.15
C VAL A 40 -4.92 -3.77 1.90
N ASP A 41 -6.12 -4.34 1.83
CA ASP A 41 -7.05 -4.07 0.74
C ASP A 41 -7.58 -2.63 0.85
N TYR A 42 -7.68 -1.91 -0.27
CA TYR A 42 -8.21 -0.53 -0.30
C TYR A 42 -9.62 -0.41 0.30
N SER A 43 -10.41 -1.49 0.26
CA SER A 43 -11.75 -1.55 0.85
C SER A 43 -11.76 -1.47 2.37
N GLU A 44 -10.66 -1.85 3.03
CA GLU A 44 -10.50 -1.78 4.48
C GLU A 44 -10.02 -0.40 4.95
N ILE A 45 -9.40 0.38 4.07
CA ILE A 45 -8.78 1.66 4.44
C ILE A 45 -9.88 2.75 4.49
N PRO A 46 -10.10 3.40 5.65
CA PRO A 46 -11.13 4.41 5.77
C PRO A 46 -10.80 5.62 4.88
N ASN A 47 -11.83 6.18 4.25
CA ASN A 47 -11.74 7.33 3.33
C ASN A 47 -10.87 7.09 2.06
N TRP A 48 -10.55 5.83 1.73
CA TRP A 48 -9.75 5.49 0.57
C TRP A 48 -10.60 5.25 -0.68
N GLY A 49 -10.03 5.55 -1.85
CA GLY A 49 -10.68 5.28 -3.15
C GLY A 49 -10.63 3.79 -3.49
N ARG A 50 -11.66 3.27 -4.17
CA ARG A 50 -11.65 1.90 -4.68
C ARG A 50 -11.09 1.86 -6.10
N SER A 51 -10.24 0.88 -6.38
CA SER A 51 -9.85 0.58 -7.75
C SER A 51 -11.04 -0.02 -8.49
N THR A 52 -11.37 0.52 -9.66
CA THR A 52 -12.40 -0.01 -10.57
C THR A 52 -11.81 -0.58 -11.86
N VAL A 53 -10.49 -0.48 -12.02
CA VAL A 53 -9.79 -0.89 -13.24
C VAL A 53 -9.32 -2.34 -13.11
N VAL A 54 -9.65 -3.15 -14.11
CA VAL A 54 -9.19 -4.54 -14.22
C VAL A 54 -7.66 -4.55 -14.31
N GLY A 55 -7.01 -5.37 -13.48
CA GLY A 55 -5.54 -5.48 -13.41
C GLY A 55 -4.88 -4.60 -12.33
N HIS A 56 -5.61 -3.67 -11.71
CA HIS A 56 -5.15 -3.00 -10.50
C HIS A 56 -5.64 -3.77 -9.28
N ALA A 57 -4.72 -4.40 -8.54
CA ALA A 57 -5.03 -5.26 -7.39
C ALA A 57 -5.85 -4.56 -6.29
N GLY A 58 -5.81 -3.22 -6.21
CA GLY A 58 -6.56 -2.47 -5.22
C GLY A 58 -6.04 -2.69 -3.80
N LYS A 59 -4.72 -2.82 -3.66
CA LYS A 59 -4.03 -3.11 -2.40
C LYS A 59 -2.96 -2.05 -2.13
N LEU A 60 -2.80 -1.70 -0.87
CA LEU A 60 -1.65 -0.97 -0.38
C LEU A 60 -0.66 -1.98 0.22
N VAL A 61 0.56 -1.99 -0.28
CA VAL A 61 1.64 -2.84 0.22
C VAL A 61 2.69 -1.95 0.86
N TYR A 62 3.13 -2.32 2.06
CA TYR A 62 4.17 -1.65 2.82
C TYR A 62 5.18 -2.69 3.29
N GLY A 63 6.47 -2.40 3.18
CA GLY A 63 7.53 -3.32 3.57
C GLY A 63 8.87 -2.80 3.08
N ASP A 64 9.84 -3.70 2.97
CA ASP A 64 11.20 -3.36 2.54
C ASP A 64 11.35 -3.66 1.03
N LEU A 65 11.85 -2.69 0.26
CA LEU A 65 12.19 -2.85 -1.15
C LEU A 65 13.63 -2.38 -1.38
N ALA A 66 14.48 -3.29 -1.88
CA ALA A 66 15.91 -3.05 -2.09
C ALA A 66 16.62 -2.46 -0.84
N GLY A 67 16.26 -2.97 0.34
CA GLY A 67 16.83 -2.56 1.63
C GLY A 67 16.36 -1.21 2.16
N ARG A 68 15.27 -0.66 1.59
CA ARG A 68 14.69 0.63 2.01
C ARG A 68 13.21 0.47 2.36
N LYS A 69 12.74 1.27 3.31
CA LYS A 69 11.38 1.21 3.87
C LYS A 69 10.41 2.19 3.22
#